data_AF-A0A4U5V7C8-F1
#
_entry.id   AF-A0A4U5V7C8-F1
#
_cell.length_a   1.000
_cell.length_b   1.000
_cell.length_c   1.000
_cell.angle_alpha   90.00
_cell.angle_beta   90.00
_cell.angle_gamma   90.00
#
_symmetry.space_group_name_H-M   'P 1'
#
loop_
_entity.id
_entity.type
_entity.pdbx_description
1 polymer ?
#
loop_
_entity_poly.entity_id
_entity_poly.type
_entity_poly.pdbx_seq_one_letter_code
_entity_poly.pdbx_strand_id
1 'polypeptide(L)'
;MSAYILGVDVGTTSVKAVLLKTGSKAVVAGHALPTSSDIIDDSGIKAKEQHTGRIIDTLNRCISLLPADKLKHVSSIGLSGQMHGVLFWKAKGGCDWSKRDFFTAGDTSQLITWQDGRCSSDFLSSLPAPDSHLSVATGFGCATIFWYMKHRPEFLEDFTVAGTIQDYVVSMLCGLVLNISTSAQLTFAMPADFKPSNSPQPASSISYFPYFKDSYLAVAASLNGGNVLGTFVEMLTAWMKELGAELSDSCVYEKMIRSALNQETTDLRVSPTILGERHNPLCLGQVNNISPTNLSLGHLTRAMCRGVLDNITSMMPAERLQQAGVSRIVGTGSAIARNQVLRQEVEKAFPQPVVYGQNADSAVGVAMVLCDLL
;
A
#
# COMPACT_ATOMS: atom_id res chain seq x y z
N MET A 1 13.16 23.08 25.26
CA MET A 1 13.95 22.09 24.47
C MET A 1 13.34 22.00 23.08
N SER A 2 14.01 21.40 22.09
CA SER A 2 13.34 21.06 20.81
C SER A 2 12.47 19.83 21.04
N ALA A 3 11.17 19.93 20.73
CA ALA A 3 10.27 18.77 20.72
C ALA A 3 10.32 18.07 19.36
N TYR A 4 10.08 16.76 19.38
CA TYR A 4 10.00 15.93 18.18
C TYR A 4 8.66 15.17 18.13
N ILE A 5 8.25 14.79 16.94
CA ILE A 5 7.15 13.85 16.71
C ILE A 5 7.75 12.62 16.03
N LEU A 6 7.41 11.43 16.54
CA LEU A 6 7.77 10.15 15.94
C LEU A 6 6.67 9.75 14.96
N GLY A 7 6.97 9.81 13.65
CA GLY A 7 6.10 9.28 12.61
C GLY A 7 6.46 7.83 12.29
N VAL A 8 5.47 6.97 12.11
CA VAL A 8 5.65 5.54 11.78
C VAL A 8 4.73 5.15 10.62
N ASP A 9 5.25 4.32 9.71
CA ASP A 9 4.51 3.72 8.60
C ASP A 9 4.73 2.20 8.60
N VAL A 10 3.69 1.43 8.95
CA VAL A 10 3.67 -0.03 8.98
C VAL A 10 3.14 -0.56 7.63
N GLY A 11 3.90 -0.27 6.57
CA GLY A 11 3.57 -0.67 5.20
C GLY A 11 3.81 -2.16 4.93
N THR A 12 3.16 -2.70 3.89
CA THR A 12 3.14 -4.14 3.57
C THR A 12 4.53 -4.79 3.51
N THR A 13 5.50 -4.18 2.83
CA THR A 13 6.84 -4.78 2.61
C THR A 13 7.95 -4.17 3.46
N SER A 14 7.67 -3.08 4.20
CA SER A 14 8.66 -2.37 5.00
C SER A 14 8.00 -1.52 6.08
N VAL A 15 8.57 -1.54 7.29
CA VAL A 15 8.25 -0.53 8.32
C VAL A 15 9.19 0.66 8.16
N LYS A 16 8.69 1.86 8.43
CA LYS A 16 9.48 3.09 8.49
C LYS A 16 9.20 3.86 9.77
N ALA A 17 10.21 4.55 10.28
CA ALA A 17 10.10 5.45 11.43
C ALA A 17 10.92 6.72 11.17
N VAL A 18 10.36 7.89 11.49
CA VAL A 18 10.98 9.21 11.27
C VAL A 18 10.82 10.11 12.50
N LEU A 19 11.79 10.98 12.74
CA LEU A 19 11.69 12.06 13.73
C LEU A 19 11.54 13.40 13.03
N LEU A 20 10.40 14.05 13.24
CA LEU A 20 10.10 15.41 12.76
C LEU A 20 10.30 16.41 13.90
N LYS A 21 11.10 17.46 13.68
CA LYS A 21 11.28 18.56 14.63
C LYS A 21 10.14 19.58 14.46
N THR A 22 9.33 19.78 15.51
CA THR A 22 8.06 20.53 15.42
C THR A 22 8.25 21.94 14.85
N GLY A 23 9.03 22.79 15.54
CA GLY A 23 9.23 24.20 15.19
C GLY A 23 9.93 24.49 13.85
N SER A 24 10.33 23.48 13.09
CA SER A 24 10.84 23.65 11.71
C SER A 24 10.25 22.66 10.70
N LYS A 25 9.28 21.82 11.12
CA LYS A 25 8.67 20.70 10.36
C LYS A 25 9.66 19.84 9.56
N ALA A 26 10.89 19.74 10.05
CA ALA A 26 12.00 19.10 9.35
C ALA A 26 12.22 17.68 9.87
N VAL A 27 12.41 16.73 8.96
CA VAL A 27 12.86 15.37 9.30
C VAL A 27 14.32 15.43 9.72
N VAL A 28 14.63 15.05 10.96
CA VAL A 28 15.98 15.09 11.54
C VAL A 28 16.65 13.72 11.67
N ALA A 29 15.87 12.65 11.53
CA ALA A 29 16.32 11.26 11.43
C ALA A 29 15.21 10.41 10.80
N GLY A 30 15.57 9.30 10.17
CA GLY A 30 14.58 8.35 9.65
C GLY A 30 15.21 7.05 9.14
N HIS A 31 14.51 5.94 9.36
CA HIS A 31 14.92 4.61 8.92
C HIS A 31 13.74 3.86 8.29
N ALA A 32 14.04 3.03 7.29
CA ALA A 32 13.10 2.12 6.66
C ALA A 32 13.76 0.75 6.54
N LEU A 33 13.09 -0.30 6.99
CA LEU A 33 13.59 -1.68 6.98
C LEU A 33 12.56 -2.62 6.35
N PRO A 34 12.97 -3.59 5.51
CA PRO A 34 12.06 -4.59 4.98
C PRO A 34 11.54 -5.50 6.11
N THR A 35 10.27 -5.88 6.03
CA THR A 35 9.63 -6.77 7.02
C THR A 35 9.97 -8.24 6.82
N SER A 36 10.13 -8.67 5.56
CA SER A 36 10.22 -10.08 5.17
C SER A 36 9.14 -10.94 5.87
N SER A 37 7.94 -10.37 5.99
CA SER A 37 6.85 -10.87 6.81
C SER A 37 5.97 -11.90 6.11
N ASP A 38 6.03 -11.98 4.79
CA ASP A 38 5.08 -12.73 3.96
C ASP A 38 5.10 -14.24 4.25
N ILE A 39 3.90 -14.81 4.31
CA ILE A 39 3.64 -16.23 4.49
C ILE A 39 3.21 -16.79 3.13
N ILE A 40 3.84 -17.91 2.72
CA ILE A 40 3.52 -18.60 1.46
C ILE A 40 2.31 -19.50 1.71
N ASP A 41 1.28 -19.37 0.86
CA ASP A 41 0.09 -20.23 0.83
C ASP A 41 0.08 -21.06 -0.45
N ASP A 42 0.32 -22.37 -0.30
CA ASP A 42 0.23 -23.34 -1.39
C ASP A 42 -1.14 -24.05 -1.44
N SER A 43 -2.11 -23.67 -0.59
CA SER A 43 -3.43 -24.33 -0.52
C SER A 43 -4.39 -23.96 -1.66
N GLY A 44 -3.98 -23.03 -2.54
CA GLY A 44 -4.77 -22.57 -3.69
C GLY A 44 -5.90 -21.58 -3.34
N ILE A 45 -6.06 -21.23 -2.06
CA ILE A 45 -7.12 -20.32 -1.56
C ILE A 45 -6.83 -18.84 -1.94
N LYS A 46 -5.69 -18.56 -2.58
CA LYS A 46 -5.18 -17.22 -2.90
C LYS A 46 -4.96 -16.37 -1.64
N ALA A 47 -4.56 -16.99 -0.53
CA ALA A 47 -4.30 -16.24 0.67
C ALA A 47 -3.07 -15.32 0.49
N LYS A 48 -3.10 -14.15 1.12
CA LYS A 48 -1.95 -13.23 1.21
C LYS A 48 -1.83 -12.78 2.66
N GLU A 49 -0.99 -13.49 3.41
CA GLU A 49 -0.88 -13.38 4.86
C GLU A 49 0.54 -13.00 5.29
N GLN A 50 0.68 -12.40 6.47
CA GLN A 50 1.95 -11.91 6.99
C GLN A 50 2.15 -12.21 8.48
N HIS A 51 3.36 -12.59 8.86
CA HIS A 51 3.75 -12.95 10.21
C HIS A 51 3.92 -11.70 11.09
N THR A 52 2.90 -11.40 11.89
CA THR A 52 2.78 -10.25 12.81
C THR A 52 4.07 -9.98 13.60
N GLY A 53 4.67 -11.01 14.22
CA GLY A 53 5.93 -10.88 14.96
C GLY A 53 7.08 -10.22 14.16
N ARG A 54 7.30 -10.62 12.90
CA ARG A 54 8.37 -10.04 12.05
C ARG A 54 8.13 -8.57 11.72
N ILE A 55 6.87 -8.15 11.63
CA ILE A 55 6.49 -6.74 11.43
C ILE A 55 6.85 -5.93 12.68
N ILE A 56 6.51 -6.44 13.87
CA ILE A 56 6.82 -5.79 15.15
C ILE A 56 8.33 -5.76 15.44
N ASP A 57 9.06 -6.86 15.17
CA ASP A 57 10.52 -6.87 15.28
C ASP A 57 11.17 -5.84 14.33
N THR A 58 10.61 -5.67 13.13
CA THR A 58 11.08 -4.67 12.16
C THR A 58 10.74 -3.24 12.60
N LEU A 59 9.57 -3.01 13.19
CA LEU A 59 9.21 -1.73 13.84
C LEU A 59 10.18 -1.39 14.97
N ASN A 60 10.42 -2.33 15.89
CA ASN A 60 11.36 -2.16 17.00
C ASN A 60 12.77 -1.83 16.51
N ARG A 61 13.25 -2.53 15.47
CA ARG A 61 14.54 -2.25 14.80
C ARG A 61 14.58 -0.90 14.12
N CYS A 62 13.49 -0.45 13.49
CA CYS A 62 13.38 0.89 12.91
C CYS A 62 13.48 1.99 13.98
N ILE A 63 12.84 1.78 15.14
CA ILE A 63 12.89 2.73 16.26
C ILE A 63 14.27 2.72 16.94
N SER A 64 14.88 1.55 17.15
CA SER A 64 16.18 1.44 17.84
C SER A 64 17.36 2.06 17.07
N LEU A 65 17.19 2.32 15.77
CA LEU A 65 18.18 3.04 14.96
C LEU A 65 18.07 4.57 15.09
N LEU A 66 16.93 5.10 15.57
CA LEU A 66 16.74 6.54 15.72
C LEU A 66 17.58 7.11 16.88
N PRO A 67 18.07 8.36 16.79
CA PRO A 67 18.95 8.92 17.82
C PRO A 67 18.27 9.03 19.19
N ALA A 68 18.81 8.30 20.18
CA ALA A 68 18.26 8.20 21.53
C ALA A 68 18.24 9.53 22.32
N ASP A 69 19.05 10.51 21.92
CA ASP A 69 19.00 11.88 22.44
C ASP A 69 17.72 12.62 22.02
N LYS A 70 17.17 12.30 20.85
CA LYS A 70 15.96 12.91 20.29
C LYS A 70 14.70 12.13 20.66
N LEU A 71 14.79 10.80 20.77
CA LEU A 71 13.70 9.95 21.26
C LEU A 71 13.20 10.39 22.65
N LYS A 72 14.12 10.78 23.55
CA LYS A 72 13.81 11.34 24.88
C LYS A 72 13.08 12.69 24.86
N HIS A 73 12.90 13.29 23.69
CA HIS A 73 12.20 14.55 23.47
C HIS A 73 11.06 14.41 22.45
N VAL A 74 10.60 13.18 22.19
CA VAL A 74 9.36 12.92 21.44
C VAL A 74 8.16 13.29 22.32
N SER A 75 7.30 14.18 21.82
CA SER A 75 6.06 14.61 22.51
C SER A 75 4.81 13.91 21.99
N SER A 76 4.87 13.28 20.81
CA SER A 76 3.73 12.59 20.19
C SER A 76 4.20 11.52 19.21
N ILE A 77 3.40 10.46 19.05
CA ILE A 77 3.64 9.37 18.08
C ILE A 77 2.47 9.36 17.10
N GLY A 78 2.78 9.42 15.80
CA GLY A 78 1.82 9.30 14.71
C GLY A 78 2.01 7.99 13.97
N LEU A 79 0.94 7.22 13.81
CA LEU A 79 0.97 5.91 13.14
C LEU A 79 0.20 5.91 11.82
N SER A 80 0.77 5.25 10.81
CA SER A 80 0.12 4.80 9.59
C SER A 80 0.49 3.34 9.32
N GLY A 81 -0.22 2.68 8.43
CA GLY A 81 0.08 1.32 7.99
C GLY A 81 -0.83 0.88 6.86
N GLN A 82 -0.71 -0.37 6.42
CA GLN A 82 -1.45 -0.85 5.25
C GLN A 82 -2.98 -0.78 5.39
N MET A 83 -3.68 -0.53 4.28
CA MET A 83 -5.14 -0.58 4.18
C MET A 83 -5.70 -1.97 4.51
N HIS A 84 -7.00 -1.97 4.84
CA HIS A 84 -8.02 -3.03 4.66
C HIS A 84 -7.81 -4.41 5.27
N GLY A 85 -6.58 -4.93 5.38
CA GLY A 85 -6.28 -6.23 5.96
C GLY A 85 -6.64 -6.33 7.45
N VAL A 86 -6.85 -7.55 7.93
CA VAL A 86 -7.26 -7.85 9.31
C VAL A 86 -6.25 -8.74 10.02
N LEU A 87 -5.96 -8.38 11.26
CA LEU A 87 -5.21 -9.10 12.27
C LEU A 87 -6.15 -9.34 13.45
N PHE A 88 -6.07 -10.53 14.05
CA PHE A 88 -6.83 -10.91 15.23
C PHE A 88 -5.89 -11.07 16.43
N TRP A 89 -6.33 -10.72 17.63
CA TRP A 89 -5.54 -10.90 18.86
C TRP A 89 -6.39 -11.10 20.11
N LYS A 90 -5.77 -11.66 21.16
CA LYS A 90 -6.37 -11.72 22.50
C LYS A 90 -6.13 -10.40 23.23
N ALA A 91 -7.18 -9.83 23.84
CA ALA A 91 -7.11 -8.57 24.58
C ALA A 91 -6.16 -8.62 25.81
N LYS A 92 -5.86 -9.84 26.29
CA LYS A 92 -4.76 -10.14 27.21
C LYS A 92 -3.84 -11.14 26.52
N GLY A 93 -2.53 -10.97 26.64
CA GLY A 93 -1.54 -11.82 25.96
C GLY A 93 -1.19 -11.40 24.52
N GLY A 94 -1.97 -10.51 23.89
CA GLY A 94 -1.69 -10.01 22.53
C GLY A 94 -0.30 -9.39 22.32
N CYS A 95 0.35 -8.89 23.38
CA CYS A 95 1.78 -8.53 23.38
C CYS A 95 2.48 -8.91 24.70
N ASP A 96 3.81 -8.92 24.66
CA ASP A 96 4.66 -8.92 25.85
C ASP A 96 5.51 -7.63 25.92
N TRP A 97 5.47 -6.97 27.08
CA TRP A 97 6.23 -5.75 27.43
C TRP A 97 7.35 -6.03 28.46
N SER A 98 7.72 -7.30 28.72
CA SER A 98 8.72 -7.72 29.73
C SER A 98 10.04 -6.95 29.68
N LYS A 99 10.47 -6.54 28.48
CA LYS A 99 11.72 -5.80 28.21
C LYS A 99 11.60 -4.28 28.41
N ARG A 100 10.40 -3.77 28.70
CA ARG A 100 10.02 -2.37 28.98
C ARG A 100 10.24 -1.32 27.88
N ASP A 101 11.36 -1.39 27.15
CA ASP A 101 11.70 -0.40 26.12
C ASP A 101 10.96 -0.63 24.80
N PHE A 102 10.39 -1.82 24.60
CA PHE A 102 9.59 -2.22 23.43
C PHE A 102 8.70 -3.42 23.76
N PHE A 103 7.73 -3.71 22.88
CA PHE A 103 6.91 -4.92 22.96
C PHE A 103 7.23 -5.92 21.84
N THR A 104 6.98 -7.21 22.11
CA THR A 104 6.91 -8.26 21.08
C THR A 104 5.46 -8.72 20.90
N ALA A 105 5.11 -9.19 19.70
CA ALA A 105 3.80 -9.79 19.47
C ALA A 105 3.64 -11.09 20.28
N GLY A 106 2.44 -11.31 20.83
CA GLY A 106 2.09 -12.49 21.62
C GLY A 106 0.96 -13.29 20.97
N ASP A 107 -0.17 -13.43 21.66
CA ASP A 107 -1.40 -14.07 21.17
C ASP A 107 -2.05 -13.27 20.03
N THR A 108 -1.45 -13.35 18.84
CA THR A 108 -1.90 -12.71 17.59
C THR A 108 -2.00 -13.73 16.48
N SER A 109 -3.00 -13.63 15.61
CA SER A 109 -3.01 -14.35 14.33
C SER A 109 -1.90 -13.85 13.40
N GLN A 110 -1.80 -14.48 12.24
CA GLN A 110 -1.23 -13.84 11.06
C GLN A 110 -2.11 -12.66 10.60
N LEU A 111 -1.49 -11.67 9.96
CA LEU A 111 -2.15 -10.53 9.36
C LEU A 111 -2.61 -10.91 7.93
N ILE A 112 -3.92 -11.00 7.70
CA ILE A 112 -4.48 -11.17 6.37
C ILE A 112 -4.42 -9.80 5.67
N THR A 113 -3.80 -9.72 4.50
CA THR A 113 -3.50 -8.44 3.84
C THR A 113 -4.61 -7.95 2.89
N TRP A 114 -4.50 -6.69 2.44
CA TRP A 114 -5.39 -6.09 1.43
C TRP A 114 -5.31 -6.72 0.03
N GLN A 115 -4.31 -7.58 -0.21
CA GLN A 115 -4.11 -8.33 -1.46
C GLN A 115 -4.76 -9.72 -1.42
N ASP A 116 -5.40 -10.10 -0.31
CA ASP A 116 -5.94 -11.43 -0.11
C ASP A 116 -7.12 -11.74 -1.04
N GLY A 117 -7.05 -12.90 -1.71
CA GLY A 117 -8.00 -13.32 -2.74
C GLY A 117 -9.04 -14.34 -2.30
N ARG A 118 -9.14 -14.69 -1.00
CA ARG A 118 -9.99 -15.83 -0.55
C ARG A 118 -11.49 -15.59 -0.72
N CYS A 119 -11.91 -14.32 -0.81
CA CYS A 119 -13.31 -13.95 -0.99
C CYS A 119 -13.64 -13.90 -2.49
N SER A 120 -14.18 -15.00 -3.03
CA SER A 120 -14.66 -15.05 -4.43
C SER A 120 -15.80 -14.06 -4.69
N SER A 121 -16.05 -13.77 -5.98
CA SER A 121 -17.22 -13.02 -6.45
C SER A 121 -18.53 -13.51 -5.83
N ASP A 122 -18.69 -14.83 -5.80
CA ASP A 122 -19.91 -15.51 -5.39
C ASP A 122 -20.05 -15.46 -3.86
N PHE A 123 -18.93 -15.55 -3.14
CA PHE A 123 -18.90 -15.36 -1.70
C PHE A 123 -19.26 -13.91 -1.33
N LEU A 124 -18.63 -12.92 -1.96
CA LEU A 124 -18.92 -11.49 -1.77
C LEU A 124 -20.39 -11.17 -2.10
N SER A 125 -20.94 -11.76 -3.16
CA SER A 125 -22.35 -11.62 -3.54
C SER A 125 -23.32 -12.32 -2.60
N SER A 126 -22.83 -13.20 -1.71
CA SER A 126 -23.61 -13.85 -0.65
C SER A 126 -23.59 -13.11 0.69
N LEU A 127 -22.84 -12.00 0.78
CA LEU A 127 -22.80 -11.15 1.98
C LEU A 127 -24.02 -10.21 2.03
N PRO A 128 -24.41 -9.71 3.23
CA PRO A 128 -25.38 -8.64 3.35
C PRO A 128 -24.97 -7.40 2.54
N ALA A 129 -25.92 -6.79 1.84
CA ALA A 129 -25.67 -5.52 1.14
C ALA A 129 -25.29 -4.43 2.15
N PRO A 130 -24.19 -3.69 1.94
CA PRO A 130 -23.76 -2.65 2.86
C PRO A 130 -24.66 -1.42 2.77
N ASP A 131 -25.04 -0.85 3.92
CA ASP A 131 -25.62 0.50 4.00
C ASP A 131 -24.49 1.54 3.88
N SER A 132 -23.94 1.64 2.67
CA SER A 132 -22.79 2.50 2.34
C SER A 132 -22.69 2.71 0.84
N HIS A 133 -22.15 3.87 0.44
CA HIS A 133 -21.73 4.15 -0.93
C HIS A 133 -20.46 3.36 -1.35
N LEU A 134 -19.80 2.67 -0.40
CA LEU A 134 -18.65 1.81 -0.65
C LEU A 134 -19.06 0.33 -0.77
N SER A 135 -18.58 -0.32 -1.82
CA SER A 135 -18.76 -1.75 -2.05
C SER A 135 -17.73 -2.57 -1.26
N VAL A 136 -18.13 -3.74 -0.74
CA VAL A 136 -17.21 -4.69 -0.10
C VAL A 136 -16.43 -5.45 -1.17
N ALA A 137 -15.10 -5.54 -1.02
CA ALA A 137 -14.20 -6.23 -1.95
C ALA A 137 -13.34 -7.28 -1.23
N THR A 138 -12.70 -8.18 -1.99
CA THR A 138 -11.70 -9.11 -1.42
C THR A 138 -10.50 -8.35 -0.84
N GLY A 139 -9.89 -8.92 0.19
CA GLY A 139 -8.85 -8.26 1.00
C GLY A 139 -9.39 -7.19 1.96
N PHE A 140 -10.71 -6.97 2.06
CA PHE A 140 -11.30 -6.16 3.13
C PHE A 140 -11.53 -7.05 4.37
N GLY A 141 -11.07 -6.58 5.53
CA GLY A 141 -11.14 -7.32 6.79
C GLY A 141 -12.53 -7.77 7.18
N CYS A 142 -13.58 -6.99 6.88
CA CYS A 142 -14.97 -7.39 7.08
C CYS A 142 -15.37 -8.61 6.22
N ALA A 143 -14.95 -8.66 4.94
CA ALA A 143 -15.17 -9.82 4.08
C ALA A 143 -14.38 -11.04 4.59
N THR A 144 -13.13 -10.84 5.01
CA THR A 144 -12.29 -11.89 5.62
C THR A 144 -12.90 -12.44 6.91
N ILE A 145 -13.47 -11.59 7.78
CA ILE A 145 -14.19 -12.01 8.99
C ILE A 145 -15.39 -12.90 8.63
N PHE A 146 -16.27 -12.44 7.73
CA PHE A 146 -17.38 -13.28 7.27
C PHE A 146 -16.91 -14.59 6.62
N TRP A 147 -15.76 -14.57 5.93
CA TRP A 147 -15.21 -15.76 5.30
C TRP A 147 -14.75 -16.78 6.35
N TYR A 148 -14.06 -16.35 7.40
CA TYR A 148 -13.71 -17.22 8.53
C TYR A 148 -14.97 -17.74 9.24
N MET A 149 -15.94 -16.86 9.57
CA MET A 149 -17.21 -17.26 10.20
C MET A 149 -17.97 -18.35 9.42
N LYS A 150 -17.84 -18.40 8.09
CA LYS A 150 -18.53 -19.36 7.23
C LYS A 150 -17.74 -20.66 6.99
N HIS A 151 -16.41 -20.62 6.94
CA HIS A 151 -15.58 -21.76 6.49
C HIS A 151 -14.62 -22.33 7.55
N ARG A 152 -14.25 -21.52 8.54
CA ARG A 152 -13.34 -21.86 9.66
C ARG A 152 -13.68 -21.03 10.91
N PRO A 153 -14.89 -21.15 11.48
CA PRO A 153 -15.28 -20.36 12.66
C PRO A 153 -14.36 -20.61 13.87
N GLU A 154 -13.81 -21.83 14.00
CA GLU A 154 -12.91 -22.24 15.08
C GLU A 154 -11.63 -21.39 15.15
N PHE A 155 -11.16 -20.84 14.03
CA PHE A 155 -10.03 -19.92 14.00
C PHE A 155 -10.32 -18.59 14.72
N LEU A 156 -11.58 -18.17 14.79
CA LEU A 156 -11.98 -16.92 15.45
C LEU A 156 -12.20 -17.09 16.96
N GLU A 157 -12.45 -18.31 17.43
CA GLU A 157 -12.71 -18.60 18.85
C GLU A 157 -11.51 -18.31 19.76
N ASP A 158 -10.29 -18.39 19.20
CA ASP A 158 -9.04 -18.05 19.88
C ASP A 158 -8.84 -16.53 20.06
N PHE A 159 -9.65 -15.65 19.48
CA PHE A 159 -9.38 -14.20 19.46
C PHE A 159 -10.55 -13.36 19.98
N THR A 160 -10.23 -12.24 20.64
CA THR A 160 -11.23 -11.35 21.25
C THR A 160 -11.23 -9.93 20.68
N VAL A 161 -10.30 -9.62 19.78
CA VAL A 161 -10.13 -8.31 19.13
C VAL A 161 -9.72 -8.52 17.68
N ALA A 162 -10.17 -7.63 16.80
CA ALA A 162 -9.76 -7.57 15.40
C ALA A 162 -9.53 -6.10 14.97
N GLY A 163 -8.63 -5.89 14.03
CA GLY A 163 -8.29 -4.59 13.44
C GLY A 163 -7.20 -4.74 12.39
N THR A 164 -6.69 -3.66 11.81
CA THR A 164 -5.49 -3.74 10.94
C THR A 164 -4.19 -3.81 11.77
N ILE A 165 -3.03 -3.87 11.10
CA ILE A 165 -1.74 -3.89 11.78
C ILE A 165 -1.43 -2.58 12.54
N GLN A 166 -1.79 -1.42 11.99
CA GLN A 166 -1.66 -0.14 12.70
C GLN A 166 -2.63 -0.05 13.88
N ASP A 167 -3.84 -0.62 13.78
CA ASP A 167 -4.79 -0.70 14.90
C ASP A 167 -4.22 -1.51 16.06
N TYR A 168 -3.63 -2.67 15.76
CA TYR A 168 -2.95 -3.49 16.75
C TYR A 168 -1.79 -2.75 17.42
N VAL A 169 -0.92 -2.08 16.66
CA VAL A 169 0.21 -1.30 17.24
C VAL A 169 -0.29 -0.14 18.11
N VAL A 170 -1.31 0.61 17.69
CA VAL A 170 -1.91 1.67 18.54
C VAL A 170 -2.61 1.06 19.76
N SER A 171 -3.26 -0.10 19.63
CA SER A 171 -3.86 -0.81 20.77
C SER A 171 -2.82 -1.19 21.83
N MET A 172 -1.65 -1.71 21.42
CA MET A 172 -0.56 -2.08 22.34
C MET A 172 0.16 -0.87 22.96
N LEU A 173 0.06 0.33 22.36
CA LEU A 173 0.63 1.59 22.87
C LEU A 173 -0.34 2.43 23.72
N CYS A 174 -1.62 2.47 23.35
CA CYS A 174 -2.60 3.46 23.82
C CYS A 174 -3.94 2.89 24.29
N GLY A 175 -4.26 1.62 24.00
CA GLY A 175 -5.50 0.96 24.43
C GLY A 175 -6.81 1.38 23.72
N LEU A 176 -6.76 2.26 22.72
CA LEU A 176 -7.91 2.69 21.89
C LEU A 176 -7.48 2.88 20.42
N VAL A 177 -8.40 2.77 19.46
CA VAL A 177 -8.11 2.62 18.02
C VAL A 177 -9.04 3.46 17.13
N LEU A 178 -8.51 4.10 16.06
CA LEU A 178 -9.23 4.68 14.91
C LEU A 178 -8.26 4.91 13.72
N ASN A 179 -8.65 4.67 12.46
CA ASN A 179 -7.70 4.43 11.36
C ASN A 179 -8.26 4.64 9.92
N ILE A 180 -7.43 5.15 9.00
CA ILE A 180 -7.64 5.27 7.53
C ILE A 180 -6.25 5.11 6.81
N SER A 181 -6.21 4.57 5.58
CA SER A 181 -5.00 4.31 4.74
C SER A 181 -5.43 4.39 3.22
N THR A 182 -4.66 4.50 2.11
CA THR A 182 -3.38 4.04 1.47
C THR A 182 -3.33 2.67 0.71
N SER A 183 -3.37 2.73 -0.63
CA SER A 183 -3.00 1.69 -1.64
C SER A 183 -2.35 2.36 -2.87
N ALA A 184 -2.18 1.72 -4.03
CA ALA A 184 -1.81 2.45 -5.26
C ALA A 184 -2.99 3.32 -5.72
N GLN A 185 -2.89 4.65 -5.55
CA GLN A 185 -4.04 5.55 -5.61
C GLN A 185 -3.77 6.81 -6.44
N LEU A 186 -4.75 7.18 -7.28
CA LEU A 186 -4.89 8.52 -7.84
C LEU A 186 -6.07 9.21 -7.16
N THR A 187 -5.86 10.43 -6.66
CA THR A 187 -6.78 11.05 -5.68
C THR A 187 -6.85 12.56 -5.84
N PHE A 188 -8.06 13.10 -5.73
CA PHE A 188 -8.31 14.55 -5.63
C PHE A 188 -9.43 14.86 -4.63
N ALA A 189 -9.44 16.09 -4.10
CA ALA A 189 -10.48 16.55 -3.18
C ALA A 189 -11.70 17.07 -3.95
N MET A 190 -12.89 16.65 -3.51
CA MET A 190 -14.17 17.11 -4.03
C MET A 190 -14.53 18.51 -3.49
N PRO A 191 -15.41 19.26 -4.18
CA PRO A 191 -16.04 20.47 -3.63
C PRO A 191 -16.69 20.23 -2.25
N ALA A 192 -16.72 21.26 -1.41
CA ALA A 192 -17.18 21.15 -0.02
C ALA A 192 -18.69 20.88 0.14
N ASP A 193 -19.46 21.06 -0.93
CA ASP A 193 -20.89 20.74 -1.06
C ASP A 193 -21.16 19.34 -1.61
N PHE A 194 -20.14 18.63 -2.12
CA PHE A 194 -20.29 17.29 -2.67
C PHE A 194 -20.60 16.25 -1.58
N LYS A 195 -21.57 15.37 -1.85
CA LYS A 195 -21.81 14.14 -1.09
C LYS A 195 -21.97 12.96 -2.06
N PRO A 196 -21.38 11.79 -1.79
CA PRO A 196 -21.59 10.59 -2.60
C PRO A 196 -23.03 10.09 -2.47
N SER A 197 -23.51 9.35 -3.47
CA SER A 197 -24.82 8.68 -3.45
C SER A 197 -24.81 7.51 -2.47
N ASN A 198 -25.80 7.39 -1.58
CA ASN A 198 -25.87 6.34 -0.55
C ASN A 198 -25.90 4.89 -1.10
N SER A 199 -26.10 4.67 -2.40
CA SER A 199 -26.04 3.35 -3.03
C SER A 199 -24.60 2.95 -3.40
N PRO A 200 -24.13 1.73 -3.06
CA PRO A 200 -22.83 1.23 -3.50
C PRO A 200 -22.83 0.96 -5.02
N GLN A 201 -21.69 1.18 -5.67
CA GLN A 201 -21.51 0.92 -7.11
C GLN A 201 -20.31 -0.02 -7.32
N PRO A 202 -20.49 -1.36 -7.29
CA PRO A 202 -19.38 -2.33 -7.38
C PRO A 202 -18.55 -2.25 -8.65
N ALA A 203 -19.15 -1.82 -9.77
CA ALA A 203 -18.45 -1.61 -11.04
C ALA A 203 -17.72 -0.26 -11.15
N SER A 204 -17.79 0.61 -10.14
CA SER A 204 -17.08 1.89 -10.14
C SER A 204 -15.59 1.70 -9.86
N SER A 205 -14.76 2.19 -10.78
CA SER A 205 -13.31 2.31 -10.58
C SER A 205 -12.92 3.36 -9.53
N ILE A 206 -13.84 4.25 -9.15
CA ILE A 206 -13.62 5.38 -8.24
C ILE A 206 -14.52 5.24 -7.02
N SER A 207 -13.91 5.30 -5.83
CA SER A 207 -14.56 5.35 -4.52
C SER A 207 -14.41 6.74 -3.90
N TYR A 208 -15.33 7.11 -3.01
CA TYR A 208 -15.27 8.39 -2.27
C TYR A 208 -15.00 8.13 -0.79
N PHE A 209 -14.03 8.81 -0.19
CA PHE A 209 -13.67 8.64 1.22
C PHE A 209 -13.79 9.97 1.98
N PRO A 210 -14.31 9.98 3.22
CA PRO A 210 -14.36 11.19 4.03
C PRO A 210 -12.98 11.82 4.24
N TYR A 211 -12.94 13.15 4.33
CA TYR A 211 -11.73 13.94 4.49
C TYR A 211 -11.99 15.14 5.41
N PHE A 212 -10.95 15.92 5.71
CA PHE A 212 -11.04 17.03 6.67
C PHE A 212 -12.13 18.04 6.29
N LYS A 213 -12.83 18.58 7.31
CA LYS A 213 -13.88 19.60 7.18
C LYS A 213 -15.06 19.14 6.31
N ASP A 214 -15.57 17.93 6.59
CA ASP A 214 -16.73 17.30 5.95
C ASP A 214 -16.67 17.20 4.41
N SER A 215 -15.46 17.25 3.85
CA SER A 215 -15.20 17.05 2.42
C SER A 215 -14.95 15.57 2.09
N TYR A 216 -14.85 15.24 0.81
CA TYR A 216 -14.53 13.89 0.33
C TYR A 216 -13.32 13.89 -0.59
N LEU A 217 -12.53 12.82 -0.55
CA LEU A 217 -11.55 12.47 -1.58
C LEU A 217 -12.19 11.52 -2.59
N ALA A 218 -12.08 11.81 -3.88
CA ALA A 218 -12.34 10.86 -4.95
C ALA A 218 -11.06 10.06 -5.23
N VAL A 219 -11.13 8.73 -5.15
CA VAL A 219 -9.97 7.83 -5.16
C VAL A 219 -10.18 6.71 -6.18
N ALA A 220 -9.28 6.62 -7.17
CA ALA A 220 -9.09 5.42 -7.98
C ALA A 220 -8.00 4.56 -7.33
N ALA A 221 -8.37 3.38 -6.84
CA ALA A 221 -7.50 2.51 -6.04
C ALA A 221 -7.12 1.23 -6.80
N SER A 222 -6.04 1.31 -7.56
CA SER A 222 -5.46 0.19 -8.32
C SER A 222 -4.91 -0.90 -7.37
N LEU A 223 -5.11 -2.17 -7.72
CA LEU A 223 -4.39 -3.30 -7.12
C LEU A 223 -2.98 -3.45 -7.71
N ASN A 224 -2.76 -2.97 -8.93
CA ASN A 224 -1.54 -3.18 -9.70
C ASN A 224 -0.71 -1.88 -9.78
N GLY A 225 0.50 -1.88 -9.22
CA GLY A 225 1.35 -0.68 -9.11
C GLY A 225 2.83 -1.00 -8.92
N GLY A 226 3.38 -0.73 -7.73
CA GLY A 226 4.79 -1.07 -7.42
C GLY A 226 5.03 -2.58 -7.25
N ASN A 227 4.01 -3.31 -6.79
CA ASN A 227 4.03 -4.76 -6.59
C ASN A 227 4.24 -5.55 -7.88
N VAL A 228 3.59 -5.19 -8.98
CA VAL A 228 3.70 -5.93 -10.26
C VAL A 228 5.07 -5.77 -10.92
N LEU A 229 5.78 -4.66 -10.65
CA LEU A 229 7.20 -4.49 -10.99
C LEU A 229 8.08 -5.44 -10.15
N GLY A 230 7.71 -5.70 -8.90
CA GLY A 230 8.34 -6.68 -8.02
C GLY A 230 8.18 -8.11 -8.54
N THR A 231 6.95 -8.55 -8.81
CA THR A 231 6.66 -9.88 -9.35
C THR A 231 7.36 -10.14 -10.70
N PHE A 232 7.52 -9.11 -11.54
CA PHE A 232 8.30 -9.23 -12.77
C PHE A 232 9.82 -9.37 -12.52
N VAL A 233 10.37 -8.67 -11.51
CA VAL A 233 11.77 -8.86 -11.09
C VAL A 233 11.97 -10.25 -10.47
N GLU A 234 11.08 -10.71 -9.60
CA GLU A 234 11.09 -12.06 -9.00
C GLU A 234 11.10 -13.14 -10.10
N MET A 235 10.24 -13.01 -11.11
CA MET A 235 10.17 -13.89 -12.28
C MET A 235 11.49 -13.91 -13.07
N LEU A 236 12.09 -12.74 -13.35
CA LEU A 236 13.38 -12.65 -14.04
C LEU A 236 14.52 -13.26 -13.20
N THR A 237 14.55 -13.03 -11.89
CA THR A 237 15.54 -13.63 -10.97
C THR A 237 15.42 -15.15 -10.96
N ALA A 238 14.19 -15.71 -10.98
CA ALA A 238 13.96 -17.14 -11.10
C ALA A 238 14.47 -17.72 -12.43
N TRP A 239 14.08 -17.14 -13.57
CA TRP A 239 14.51 -17.60 -14.89
C TRP A 239 16.04 -17.54 -15.08
N MET A 240 16.70 -16.49 -14.58
CA MET A 240 18.16 -16.42 -14.65
C MET A 240 18.81 -17.51 -13.80
N LYS A 241 18.25 -17.84 -12.64
CA LYS A 241 18.73 -18.93 -11.78
C LYS A 241 18.59 -20.30 -12.45
N GLU A 242 17.47 -20.56 -13.13
CA GLU A 242 17.28 -21.76 -13.97
C GLU A 242 18.33 -21.86 -15.08
N LEU A 243 18.78 -20.72 -15.62
CA LEU A 243 19.84 -20.60 -16.62
C LEU A 243 21.27 -20.51 -16.02
N GLY A 244 21.43 -20.74 -14.71
CA GLY A 244 22.74 -20.76 -14.03
C GLY A 244 23.36 -19.40 -13.71
N ALA A 245 22.57 -18.31 -13.72
CA ALA A 245 23.00 -16.96 -13.40
C ALA A 245 22.24 -16.39 -12.19
N GLU A 246 22.93 -16.11 -11.08
CA GLU A 246 22.33 -15.44 -9.93
C GLU A 246 22.62 -13.93 -9.94
N LEU A 247 21.56 -13.12 -9.84
CA LEU A 247 21.62 -11.67 -9.62
C LEU A 247 20.66 -11.31 -8.48
N SER A 248 20.97 -10.26 -7.74
CA SER A 248 20.05 -9.70 -6.75
C SER A 248 19.01 -8.79 -7.42
N ASP A 249 17.78 -8.76 -6.87
CA ASP A 249 16.65 -7.97 -7.38
C ASP A 249 17.02 -6.50 -7.63
N SER A 250 17.83 -5.90 -6.76
CA SER A 250 18.32 -4.53 -6.92
C SER A 250 19.15 -4.34 -8.20
N CYS A 251 19.93 -5.35 -8.60
CA CYS A 251 20.69 -5.35 -9.85
C CYS A 251 19.78 -5.57 -11.07
N VAL A 252 18.73 -6.38 -10.93
CA VAL A 252 17.70 -6.58 -11.97
C VAL A 252 16.91 -5.29 -12.21
N TYR A 253 16.44 -4.62 -11.15
CA TYR A 253 15.81 -3.30 -11.23
C TYR A 253 16.71 -2.27 -11.93
N GLU A 254 17.98 -2.18 -11.56
CA GLU A 254 18.94 -1.25 -12.17
C GLU A 254 19.12 -1.54 -13.68
N LYS A 255 19.27 -2.82 -14.06
CA LYS A 255 19.39 -3.25 -15.45
C LYS A 255 18.12 -2.97 -16.24
N MET A 256 16.94 -3.31 -15.71
CA MET A 256 15.64 -3.01 -16.31
C MET A 256 15.46 -1.52 -16.60
N ILE A 257 15.67 -0.67 -15.59
CA ILE A 257 15.50 0.78 -15.72
C ILE A 257 16.51 1.33 -16.74
N ARG A 258 17.79 0.94 -16.67
CA ARG A 258 18.80 1.34 -17.67
C ARG A 258 18.43 0.89 -19.09
N SER A 259 18.00 -0.35 -19.27
CA SER A 259 17.58 -0.87 -20.58
C SER A 259 16.34 -0.14 -21.13
N ALA A 260 15.42 0.30 -20.29
CA ALA A 260 14.21 1.02 -20.72
C ALA A 260 14.42 2.54 -20.89
N LEU A 261 15.40 3.16 -20.21
CA LEU A 261 15.84 4.53 -20.54
C LEU A 261 16.42 4.61 -21.96
N ASN A 262 17.02 3.51 -22.45
CA ASN A 262 17.48 3.37 -23.83
C ASN A 262 16.34 3.07 -24.83
N GLN A 263 15.07 3.07 -24.41
CA GLN A 263 13.89 2.81 -25.25
C GLN A 263 12.83 3.89 -25.01
N GLU A 264 12.97 5.03 -25.69
CA GLU A 264 12.10 6.21 -25.52
C GLU A 264 10.60 5.90 -25.72
N THR A 265 10.31 5.01 -26.67
CA THR A 265 8.97 4.51 -27.00
C THR A 265 8.99 3.00 -27.21
N THR A 266 7.81 2.39 -27.24
CA THR A 266 7.60 1.01 -27.68
C THR A 266 6.15 0.83 -28.14
N ASP A 267 5.95 -0.01 -29.15
CA ASP A 267 4.65 -0.43 -29.66
C ASP A 267 4.09 -1.64 -28.89
N LEU A 268 4.94 -2.40 -28.19
CA LEU A 268 4.57 -3.50 -27.30
C LEU A 268 3.61 -3.00 -26.20
N ARG A 269 2.50 -3.71 -25.97
CA ARG A 269 1.52 -3.37 -24.93
C ARG A 269 1.53 -4.43 -23.84
N VAL A 270 1.58 -3.97 -22.59
CA VAL A 270 1.44 -4.79 -21.39
C VAL A 270 0.30 -4.20 -20.58
N SER A 271 -0.72 -4.98 -20.24
CA SER A 271 -1.63 -4.65 -19.14
C SER A 271 -1.19 -5.47 -17.94
N PRO A 272 -0.60 -4.87 -16.89
CA PRO A 272 0.01 -5.60 -15.78
C PRO A 272 -1.01 -5.97 -14.69
N THR A 273 -2.25 -6.24 -15.09
CA THR A 273 -3.43 -6.54 -14.24
C THR A 273 -3.39 -7.96 -13.66
N ILE A 274 -2.22 -8.38 -13.15
CA ILE A 274 -1.98 -9.77 -12.69
C ILE A 274 -2.69 -10.11 -11.38
N LEU A 275 -3.16 -9.11 -10.62
CA LEU A 275 -3.95 -9.29 -9.39
C LEU A 275 -5.46 -9.06 -9.59
N GLY A 276 -5.91 -8.88 -10.84
CA GLY A 276 -7.24 -8.34 -11.13
C GLY A 276 -7.38 -6.88 -10.68
N GLU A 277 -8.60 -6.34 -10.67
CA GLU A 277 -8.90 -5.03 -10.08
C GLU A 277 -10.15 -5.06 -9.20
N ARG A 278 -10.28 -4.12 -8.25
CA ARG A 278 -11.42 -4.10 -7.30
C ARG A 278 -12.80 -4.02 -7.99
N HIS A 279 -12.86 -3.32 -9.12
CA HIS A 279 -14.06 -3.16 -9.96
C HIS A 279 -14.18 -4.21 -11.08
N ASN A 280 -13.14 -5.03 -11.27
CA ASN A 280 -13.10 -6.13 -12.24
C ASN A 280 -12.16 -7.26 -11.75
N PRO A 281 -12.58 -8.10 -10.78
CA PRO A 281 -11.69 -9.09 -10.15
C PRO A 281 -11.26 -10.25 -11.05
N LEU A 282 -11.79 -10.32 -12.28
CA LEU A 282 -11.52 -11.38 -13.25
C LEU A 282 -10.62 -10.91 -14.41
N CYS A 283 -10.19 -9.64 -14.44
CA CYS A 283 -9.15 -9.24 -15.39
C CYS A 283 -7.80 -9.88 -15.01
N LEU A 284 -6.98 -10.15 -16.00
CA LEU A 284 -5.67 -10.79 -15.85
C LEU A 284 -4.60 -9.98 -16.58
N GLY A 285 -3.33 -10.28 -16.35
CA GLY A 285 -2.23 -9.68 -17.09
C GLY A 285 -2.22 -10.16 -18.55
N GLN A 286 -1.89 -9.27 -19.49
CA GLN A 286 -1.78 -9.58 -20.91
C GLN A 286 -0.61 -8.84 -21.57
N VAL A 287 -0.02 -9.45 -22.60
CA VAL A 287 1.02 -8.84 -23.45
C VAL A 287 0.59 -8.95 -24.91
N ASN A 288 0.45 -7.80 -25.57
CA ASN A 288 -0.14 -7.64 -26.91
C ASN A 288 0.82 -6.88 -27.84
N ASN A 289 0.62 -7.04 -29.15
CA ASN A 289 1.48 -6.46 -30.20
C ASN A 289 2.97 -6.86 -30.04
N ILE A 290 3.21 -8.17 -29.90
CA ILE A 290 4.57 -8.74 -29.86
C ILE A 290 5.13 -8.84 -31.28
N SER A 291 6.38 -8.43 -31.47
CA SER A 291 7.12 -8.57 -32.73
C SER A 291 8.61 -8.89 -32.46
N PRO A 292 9.37 -9.41 -33.46
CA PRO A 292 10.79 -9.72 -33.27
C PRO A 292 11.67 -8.53 -32.89
N THR A 293 11.22 -7.28 -33.11
CA THR A 293 11.97 -6.07 -32.80
C THR A 293 11.70 -5.51 -31.40
N ASN A 294 10.54 -5.80 -30.79
CA ASN A 294 10.09 -5.19 -29.54
C ASN A 294 10.21 -6.10 -28.29
N LEU A 295 10.91 -7.23 -28.39
CA LEU A 295 11.05 -8.23 -27.32
C LEU A 295 12.22 -8.00 -26.33
N SER A 296 12.90 -6.85 -26.36
CA SER A 296 14.01 -6.58 -25.43
C SER A 296 13.53 -6.25 -24.01
N LEU A 297 14.36 -6.52 -23.00
CA LEU A 297 14.11 -6.15 -21.59
C LEU A 297 13.73 -4.66 -21.43
N GLY A 298 14.33 -3.80 -22.27
CA GLY A 298 14.02 -2.38 -22.33
C GLY A 298 12.60 -2.10 -22.81
N HIS A 299 12.20 -2.64 -23.95
CA HIS A 299 10.84 -2.51 -24.48
C HIS A 299 9.79 -3.08 -23.50
N LEU A 300 10.02 -4.27 -22.94
CA LEU A 300 9.10 -4.91 -22.01
C LEU A 300 8.94 -4.13 -20.70
N THR A 301 10.04 -3.62 -20.12
CA THR A 301 10.00 -2.74 -18.94
C THR A 301 9.33 -1.39 -19.27
N ARG A 302 9.64 -0.80 -20.43
CA ARG A 302 9.06 0.45 -20.94
C ARG A 302 7.53 0.32 -21.10
N ALA A 303 7.08 -0.79 -21.68
CA ALA A 303 5.67 -1.15 -21.87
C ALA A 303 4.95 -1.46 -20.56
N MET A 304 5.57 -2.21 -19.64
CA MET A 304 4.99 -2.52 -18.33
C MET A 304 4.81 -1.27 -17.47
N CYS A 305 5.80 -0.36 -17.44
CA CYS A 305 5.67 0.91 -16.73
C CYS A 305 4.55 1.77 -17.31
N ARG A 306 4.41 1.81 -18.65
CA ARG A 306 3.26 2.45 -19.31
C ARG A 306 1.94 1.77 -18.93
N GLY A 307 1.91 0.44 -18.90
CA GLY A 307 0.74 -0.36 -18.53
C GLY A 307 0.18 -0.07 -17.13
N VAL A 308 1.04 0.27 -16.16
CA VAL A 308 0.61 0.74 -14.83
C VAL A 308 -0.14 2.08 -14.93
N LEU A 309 0.31 3.00 -15.80
CA LEU A 309 -0.39 4.25 -16.07
C LEU A 309 -1.66 4.04 -16.89
N ASP A 310 -1.62 3.25 -17.98
CA ASP A 310 -2.79 2.90 -18.82
C ASP A 310 -3.92 2.31 -17.93
N ASN A 311 -3.59 1.49 -16.93
CA ASN A 311 -4.55 0.99 -15.93
C ASN A 311 -5.14 2.11 -15.07
N ILE A 312 -4.30 2.94 -14.44
CA ILE A 312 -4.74 4.04 -13.55
C ILE A 312 -5.55 5.11 -14.29
N THR A 313 -5.18 5.46 -15.52
CA THR A 313 -5.93 6.44 -16.33
C THR A 313 -7.25 5.85 -16.87
N SER A 314 -7.33 4.54 -17.13
CA SER A 314 -8.62 3.90 -17.40
C SER A 314 -9.57 3.96 -16.19
N MET A 315 -9.03 3.90 -14.97
CA MET A 315 -9.81 4.04 -13.73
C MET A 315 -10.22 5.48 -13.44
N MET A 316 -9.34 6.46 -13.69
CA MET A 316 -9.61 7.90 -13.54
C MET A 316 -8.90 8.69 -14.66
N PRO A 317 -9.62 9.02 -15.75
CA PRO A 317 -9.04 9.72 -16.89
C PRO A 317 -8.57 11.14 -16.57
N ALA A 318 -7.58 11.63 -17.34
CA ALA A 318 -6.97 12.94 -17.13
C ALA A 318 -7.96 14.09 -17.33
N GLU A 319 -8.97 13.89 -18.18
CA GLU A 319 -10.08 14.82 -18.44
C GLU A 319 -10.92 15.02 -17.18
N ARG A 320 -11.13 13.98 -16.36
CA ARG A 320 -11.82 14.09 -15.07
C ARG A 320 -11.00 14.91 -14.07
N LEU A 321 -9.66 14.76 -14.07
CA LEU A 321 -8.78 15.61 -13.26
C LEU A 321 -8.87 17.08 -13.70
N GLN A 322 -8.88 17.36 -15.00
CA GLN A 322 -9.03 18.71 -15.56
C GLN A 322 -10.39 19.32 -15.19
N GLN A 323 -11.48 18.56 -15.34
CA GLN A 323 -12.84 18.98 -14.95
C GLN A 323 -12.95 19.27 -13.44
N ALA A 324 -12.20 18.54 -12.61
CA ALA A 324 -12.09 18.78 -11.17
C ALA A 324 -11.14 19.93 -10.79
N GLY A 325 -10.57 20.66 -11.76
CA GLY A 325 -9.67 21.79 -11.51
C GLY A 325 -8.28 21.38 -11.00
N VAL A 326 -7.88 20.12 -11.14
CA VAL A 326 -6.56 19.62 -10.69
C VAL A 326 -5.47 20.23 -11.56
N SER A 327 -4.72 21.17 -10.98
CA SER A 327 -3.71 22.00 -11.67
C SER A 327 -2.29 21.41 -11.65
N ARG A 328 -2.03 20.39 -10.83
CA ARG A 328 -0.76 19.65 -10.75
C ARG A 328 -0.98 18.25 -10.18
N ILE A 329 -0.05 17.33 -10.46
CA ILE A 329 -0.01 16.00 -9.84
C ILE A 329 1.21 15.92 -8.91
N VAL A 330 1.07 15.24 -7.77
CA VAL A 330 2.18 15.02 -6.83
C VAL A 330 2.56 13.54 -6.85
N GLY A 331 3.69 13.21 -7.46
CA GLY A 331 4.21 11.85 -7.57
C GLY A 331 4.96 11.45 -6.30
N THR A 332 4.51 10.36 -5.64
CA THR A 332 5.06 9.88 -4.36
C THR A 332 5.27 8.35 -4.37
N GLY A 333 5.82 7.81 -3.28
CA GLY A 333 6.01 6.36 -3.11
C GLY A 333 7.27 5.81 -3.80
N SER A 334 7.72 4.65 -3.34
CA SER A 334 9.03 4.08 -3.69
C SER A 334 9.21 3.76 -5.17
N ALA A 335 8.15 3.30 -5.85
CA ALA A 335 8.18 2.98 -7.28
C ALA A 335 8.47 4.22 -8.13
N ILE A 336 7.66 5.28 -8.00
CA ILE A 336 7.86 6.55 -8.73
C ILE A 336 9.17 7.23 -8.28
N ALA A 337 9.51 7.16 -6.99
CA ALA A 337 10.75 7.75 -6.48
C ALA A 337 12.02 7.11 -7.09
N ARG A 338 12.04 5.79 -7.32
CA ARG A 338 13.23 5.05 -7.78
C ARG A 338 13.24 4.76 -9.29
N ASN A 339 12.09 4.78 -9.97
CA ASN A 339 11.97 4.40 -11.37
C ASN A 339 11.75 5.62 -12.29
N GLN A 340 12.83 6.15 -12.87
CA GLN A 340 12.78 7.25 -13.84
C GLN A 340 11.98 6.89 -15.11
N VAL A 341 12.01 5.62 -15.51
CA VAL A 341 11.24 5.09 -16.64
C VAL A 341 9.74 5.18 -16.35
N LEU A 342 9.30 4.91 -15.12
CA LEU A 342 7.92 5.13 -14.69
C LEU A 342 7.55 6.62 -14.70
N ARG A 343 8.40 7.51 -14.15
CA ARG A 343 8.19 8.97 -14.16
C ARG A 343 7.88 9.54 -15.55
N GLN A 344 8.67 9.13 -16.55
CA GLN A 344 8.45 9.52 -17.95
C GLN A 344 7.07 9.15 -18.49
N GLU A 345 6.40 8.10 -17.99
CA GLU A 345 5.04 7.77 -18.42
C GLU A 345 3.99 8.47 -17.54
N VAL A 346 4.27 8.81 -16.29
CA VAL A 346 3.41 9.75 -15.52
C VAL A 346 3.33 11.09 -16.27
N GLU A 347 4.48 11.59 -16.75
CA GLU A 347 4.62 12.83 -17.52
C GLU A 347 4.00 12.76 -18.94
N LYS A 348 3.83 11.56 -19.52
CA LYS A 348 3.12 11.35 -20.79
C LYS A 348 1.62 11.10 -20.61
N ALA A 349 1.23 10.45 -19.52
CA ALA A 349 -0.16 10.04 -19.24
C ALA A 349 -1.03 11.18 -18.68
N PHE A 350 -0.42 12.22 -18.12
CA PHE A 350 -1.12 13.37 -17.55
C PHE A 350 -0.60 14.69 -18.12
N PRO A 351 -1.47 15.58 -18.64
CA PRO A 351 -1.10 16.90 -19.13
C PRO A 351 -0.82 17.92 -18.00
N GLN A 352 -1.17 17.60 -16.75
CA GLN A 352 -0.83 18.41 -15.57
C GLN A 352 0.68 18.34 -15.26
N PRO A 353 1.31 19.45 -14.82
CA PRO A 353 2.66 19.42 -14.28
C PRO A 353 2.79 18.41 -13.12
N VAL A 354 3.74 17.48 -13.25
CA VAL A 354 4.04 16.46 -12.24
C VAL A 354 5.17 16.93 -11.34
N VAL A 355 4.94 16.93 -10.02
CA VAL A 355 5.93 17.30 -9.00
C VAL A 355 6.26 16.08 -8.15
N TYR A 356 7.52 15.65 -8.17
CA TYR A 356 7.97 14.52 -7.34
C TYR A 356 8.33 15.00 -5.94
N GLY A 357 7.61 14.49 -4.93
CA GLY A 357 7.75 14.97 -3.56
C GLY A 357 9.06 14.52 -2.91
N GLN A 358 9.95 15.47 -2.59
CA GLN A 358 11.05 15.22 -1.66
C GLN A 358 10.46 14.92 -0.26
N ASN A 359 10.91 13.84 0.37
CA ASN A 359 10.42 13.37 1.68
C ASN A 359 8.90 13.11 1.78
N ALA A 360 8.22 12.87 0.63
CA ALA A 360 6.80 12.52 0.60
C ALA A 360 6.58 11.05 0.98
N ASP A 361 6.61 10.80 2.29
CA ASP A 361 6.46 9.49 2.93
C ASP A 361 5.36 9.50 3.98
N SER A 362 4.60 8.39 4.12
CA SER A 362 3.47 8.28 5.05
C SER A 362 3.86 8.61 6.49
N ALA A 363 5.03 8.16 6.95
CA ALA A 363 5.52 8.43 8.30
C ALA A 363 5.73 9.93 8.54
N VAL A 364 6.24 10.65 7.54
CA VAL A 364 6.37 12.12 7.59
C VAL A 364 4.99 12.78 7.57
N GLY A 365 4.06 12.25 6.76
CA GLY A 365 2.68 12.72 6.68
C GLY A 365 1.96 12.73 8.03
N VAL A 366 1.94 11.62 8.76
CA VAL A 366 1.28 11.58 10.09
C VAL A 366 2.00 12.46 11.11
N ALA A 367 3.34 12.53 11.05
CA ALA A 367 4.10 13.43 11.91
C ALA A 367 3.81 14.91 11.63
N MET A 368 3.53 15.29 10.37
CA MET A 368 3.09 16.63 10.00
C MET A 368 1.66 16.93 10.47
N VAL A 369 0.72 15.99 10.32
CA VAL A 369 -0.66 16.16 10.81
C VAL A 369 -0.69 16.40 12.31
N LEU A 370 0.09 15.64 13.10
CA LEU A 370 0.23 15.91 14.53
C LEU A 370 0.93 17.25 14.82
N CYS A 371 1.86 17.68 13.97
CA CYS A 371 2.51 18.99 14.10
C CYS A 371 1.60 20.18 13.74
N ASP A 372 0.46 19.93 13.10
CA ASP A 372 -0.57 20.94 12.78
C ASP A 372 -1.70 20.96 13.84
N LEU A 373 -1.64 20.07 14.84
CA LEU A 373 -2.58 19.93 15.95
C LEU A 373 -1.98 20.33 17.33
N LEU A 374 -0.72 20.78 17.35
CA LEU A 374 0.03 21.24 18.53
C LEU A 374 0.34 22.74 18.47
#